data_AF-A0A5B0Q2U9-F1
#
_entry.id   AF-A0A5B0Q2U9-F1
#
_cell.length_a   1.000
_cell.length_b   1.000
_cell.length_c   1.000
_cell.angle_alpha   90.00
_cell.angle_beta   90.00
_cell.angle_gamma   90.00
#
_symmetry.space_group_name_H-M   'P 1'
#
loop_
_entity.id
_entity.type
_entity.pdbx_description
1 polymer ?
#
loop_
_entity_poly.entity_id
_entity_poly.type
_entity_poly.pdbx_seq_one_letter_code
_entity_poly.pdbx_strand_id
1 'polypeptide(L)'
;MAESLGPEAIQALELIDKHRRASKNELYRQIIRRESEMALFVDTKSKMVTLREIVERDLGYPVTVKHARLAYLRNNAAGAPMKNLGTPATPPPDAQGQLPCPESRVLLIFISLSYAVLFYLLLSYLF
;
A
#
# COMPACT_ATOMS: atom_id res chain seq x y z
N MET A 1 32.34 -27.68 -16.72
CA MET A 1 31.25 -28.67 -16.60
C MET A 1 29.97 -27.84 -16.60
N ALA A 2 29.17 -27.89 -17.68
CA ALA A 2 27.92 -27.14 -17.71
C ALA A 2 26.96 -27.84 -16.74
N GLU A 3 26.87 -27.35 -15.51
CA GLU A 3 25.82 -27.77 -14.58
C GLU A 3 24.49 -27.43 -15.24
N SER A 4 23.79 -28.47 -15.68
CA SER A 4 22.41 -28.37 -16.15
C SER A 4 21.60 -27.69 -15.05
N LEU A 5 20.84 -26.65 -15.41
CA LEU A 5 19.87 -26.04 -14.50
C LEU A 5 18.99 -27.12 -13.89
N GLY A 6 18.78 -27.03 -12.57
CA GLY A 6 17.82 -27.89 -11.88
C GLY A 6 16.40 -27.72 -12.45
N PRO A 7 15.54 -28.73 -12.32
CA PRO A 7 14.16 -28.67 -12.83
C PRO A 7 13.37 -27.47 -12.26
N GLU A 8 13.67 -27.06 -11.03
CA GLU A 8 13.09 -25.89 -10.36
C GLU A 8 13.46 -24.59 -11.07
N ALA A 9 14.72 -24.43 -11.48
CA ALA A 9 15.19 -23.25 -12.18
C ALA A 9 14.58 -23.13 -13.58
N ILE A 10 14.39 -24.26 -14.26
CA ILE A 10 13.69 -24.33 -15.56
C ILE A 10 12.23 -23.90 -15.40
N GLN A 11 11.53 -24.44 -14.39
CA GLN A 11 10.14 -24.07 -14.10
C GLN A 11 10.01 -22.59 -13.72
N ALA A 12 10.94 -22.07 -12.92
CA ALA A 12 10.99 -20.66 -12.55
C ALA A 12 11.20 -19.77 -13.79
N LEU A 13 12.09 -20.15 -14.70
CA LEU A 13 12.33 -19.44 -15.94
C LEU A 13 11.08 -19.42 -16.84
N GLU A 14 10.37 -20.54 -16.94
CA GLU A 14 9.11 -20.63 -17.67
C GLU A 14 8.03 -19.71 -17.05
N LEU A 15 7.92 -19.70 -15.73
CA LEU A 15 7.00 -18.83 -15.00
C LEU A 15 7.33 -17.35 -15.22
N ILE A 16 8.61 -16.98 -15.16
CA ILE A 16 9.09 -15.62 -15.45
C ILE A 16 8.71 -15.21 -16.88
N ASP A 17 8.89 -16.11 -17.85
CA ASP A 17 8.56 -15.81 -19.23
C ASP A 17 7.04 -15.68 -19.45
N LYS A 18 6.24 -16.59 -18.88
CA LYS A 18 4.76 -16.49 -18.88
C LYS A 18 4.29 -15.18 -18.29
N HIS A 19 4.83 -14.79 -17.13
CA HIS A 19 4.50 -13.51 -16.48
C HIS A 19 4.87 -12.31 -17.37
N ARG A 20 6.06 -12.33 -17.98
CA ARG A 20 6.53 -11.27 -18.90
C ARG A 20 5.60 -11.14 -20.12
N ARG A 21 5.19 -12.26 -20.72
CA ARG A 21 4.25 -12.26 -21.85
C ARG A 21 2.87 -11.76 -21.42
N ALA A 22 2.35 -12.26 -20.31
CA ALA A 22 1.06 -11.86 -19.75
C ALA A 22 1.01 -10.38 -19.37
N SER A 23 2.13 -9.81 -18.91
CA SER A 23 2.24 -8.38 -18.56
C SER A 23 2.00 -7.43 -19.74
N LYS A 24 2.05 -7.90 -20.99
CA LYS A 24 1.66 -7.11 -22.16
C LYS A 24 0.13 -6.94 -22.26
N ASN A 25 -0.65 -7.83 -21.65
CA ASN A 25 -2.10 -7.77 -21.63
C ASN A 25 -2.57 -6.75 -20.56
N GLU A 26 -3.47 -5.85 -20.95
CA GLU A 26 -4.04 -4.83 -20.06
C GLU A 26 -4.86 -5.44 -18.91
N LEU A 27 -5.71 -6.44 -19.20
CA LEU A 27 -6.52 -7.11 -18.17
C LEU A 27 -5.65 -7.80 -17.12
N TYR A 28 -4.57 -8.45 -17.57
CA TYR A 28 -3.61 -9.06 -16.65
C TYR A 28 -2.96 -8.02 -15.74
N ARG A 29 -2.53 -6.87 -16.29
CA ARG A 29 -1.97 -5.76 -15.49
C ARG A 29 -2.96 -5.22 -14.47
N GLN A 30 -4.24 -5.09 -14.84
CA GLN A 30 -5.28 -4.65 -13.91
C GLN A 30 -5.51 -5.66 -12.78
N ILE A 31 -5.49 -6.96 -13.07
CA ILE A 31 -5.59 -8.01 -12.05
C ILE A 31 -4.41 -7.95 -11.09
N ILE A 32 -3.18 -7.85 -11.61
CA ILE A 32 -1.98 -7.74 -10.77
C ILE A 32 -1.99 -6.47 -9.92
N ARG A 33 -2.46 -5.35 -10.47
CA ARG A 33 -2.61 -4.11 -9.70
C ARG A 33 -3.61 -4.28 -8.56
N ARG A 34 -4.76 -4.88 -8.83
CA ARG A 34 -5.78 -5.15 -7.80
C ARG A 34 -5.26 -6.10 -6.72
N GLU A 35 -4.54 -7.15 -7.10
CA GLU A 35 -3.87 -8.05 -6.14
C GLU A 35 -2.86 -7.28 -5.29
N SER A 36 -2.06 -6.41 -5.89
CA SER A 36 -1.08 -5.59 -5.18
C SER A 36 -1.71 -4.59 -4.21
N GLU A 37 -2.91 -4.08 -4.50
CA GLU A 37 -3.65 -3.17 -3.61
C GLU A 37 -4.22 -3.92 -2.39
N MET A 38 -4.59 -5.20 -2.56
CA MET A 38 -5.07 -6.06 -1.48
C MET A 38 -3.95 -6.75 -0.69
N ALA A 39 -2.78 -6.93 -1.30
CA ALA A 39 -1.64 -7.62 -0.71
C ALA A 39 -1.01 -6.76 0.40
N LEU A 40 -1.36 -7.08 1.65
CA LEU A 40 -0.87 -6.38 2.84
C LEU A 40 0.66 -6.46 3.01
N PHE A 41 1.29 -7.55 2.53
CA PHE A 41 2.68 -7.83 2.89
C PHE A 41 3.65 -8.12 1.74
N VAL A 42 3.19 -8.71 0.64
CA VAL A 42 4.04 -9.09 -0.50
C VAL A 42 3.17 -9.13 -1.76
N ASP A 43 3.49 -8.29 -2.75
CA ASP A 43 2.80 -8.26 -4.06
C ASP A 43 3.40 -9.25 -5.06
N THR A 44 2.69 -9.54 -6.15
CA THR A 44 3.22 -10.39 -7.23
C THR A 44 4.52 -9.84 -7.81
N LYS A 45 4.67 -8.51 -7.94
CA LYS A 45 5.87 -7.89 -8.50
C LYS A 45 7.12 -8.22 -7.68
N SER A 46 7.07 -8.11 -6.35
CA SER A 46 8.20 -8.45 -5.48
C SER A 46 8.54 -9.94 -5.50
N LYS A 47 7.54 -10.83 -5.58
CA LYS A 47 7.75 -12.28 -5.77
C LYS A 47 8.50 -12.57 -7.06
N MET A 48 8.10 -11.92 -8.16
CA MET A 48 8.74 -12.10 -9.48
C MET A 48 10.19 -11.56 -9.51
N VAL A 49 10.48 -10.49 -8.78
CA VAL A 49 11.85 -9.97 -8.62
C VAL A 49 12.72 -10.97 -7.89
N THR A 50 12.28 -11.45 -6.72
CA THR A 50 13.03 -12.46 -5.95
C THR A 50 13.24 -13.74 -6.74
N LEU A 51 12.20 -14.22 -7.44
CA LEU A 51 12.30 -15.43 -8.26
C LEU A 51 13.35 -15.26 -9.38
N ARG A 52 13.42 -14.09 -10.00
CA ARG A 52 14.46 -13.79 -10.99
C ARG A 52 15.85 -13.82 -10.36
N GLU A 53 16.03 -13.18 -9.21
CA GLU A 53 17.32 -13.17 -8.51
C GLU A 53 17.77 -14.61 -8.14
N ILE A 54 16.84 -15.50 -7.77
CA ILE A 54 17.13 -16.92 -7.51
C ILE A 54 17.67 -17.60 -8.77
N VAL A 55 16.94 -17.47 -9.89
CA VAL A 55 17.35 -18.08 -11.16
C VAL A 55 18.67 -17.50 -11.68
N GLU A 56 18.87 -16.19 -11.54
CA GLU A 56 20.13 -15.53 -11.89
C GLU A 56 21.29 -16.06 -11.03
N ARG A 57 21.08 -16.27 -9.74
CA ARG A 57 22.09 -16.89 -8.87
C ARG A 57 22.42 -18.32 -9.32
N ASP A 58 21.40 -19.12 -9.64
CA ASP A 58 21.59 -20.51 -10.10
C ASP A 58 22.31 -20.59 -11.46
N LEU A 59 22.19 -19.53 -12.27
CA LEU A 59 22.93 -19.33 -13.51
C LEU A 59 24.37 -18.82 -13.31
N GLY A 60 24.80 -18.60 -12.06
CA GLY A 60 26.13 -18.11 -11.72
C GLY A 60 26.31 -16.59 -11.81
N TYR A 61 25.23 -15.81 -11.95
CA TYR A 61 25.33 -14.36 -11.90
C TYR A 61 25.61 -13.87 -10.47
N PRO A 62 26.41 -12.81 -10.29
CA PRO A 62 26.74 -12.26 -8.98
C PRO A 62 25.60 -11.41 -8.42
N VAL A 63 24.48 -12.06 -8.09
CA VAL A 63 23.27 -11.42 -7.55
C VAL A 63 23.04 -11.83 -6.09
N THR A 64 22.53 -10.90 -5.29
CA THR A 64 22.09 -11.17 -3.92
C THR A 64 20.59 -11.40 -3.92
N VAL A 65 20.17 -12.63 -3.64
CA VAL A 65 18.76 -12.98 -3.52
C VAL A 65 18.16 -12.31 -2.29
N LYS A 66 17.22 -11.39 -2.51
CA LYS A 66 16.47 -10.74 -1.43
C LYS A 66 15.14 -11.42 -1.25
N HIS A 67 14.72 -11.58 0.00
CA HIS A 67 13.38 -12.07 0.30
C HIS A 67 12.32 -11.13 -0.30
N ALA A 68 11.22 -11.68 -0.83
CA ALA A 68 10.18 -10.91 -1.52
C ALA A 68 9.60 -9.79 -0.64
N ARG A 69 9.48 -10.02 0.68
CA ARG A 69 9.12 -8.99 1.67
C ARG A 69 10.05 -7.78 1.65
N LEU A 70 11.36 -7.99 1.56
CA LEU A 70 12.35 -6.91 1.50
C LEU A 70 12.27 -6.16 0.16
N ALA A 71 12.06 -6.89 -0.94
CA ALA A 71 11.84 -6.29 -2.25
C ALA A 71 10.54 -5.43 -2.27
N TYR A 72 9.47 -5.92 -1.65
CA TYR A 72 8.21 -5.19 -1.47
C TYR A 72 8.42 -3.90 -0.67
N LEU A 73 9.03 -4.00 0.53
CA LEU A 73 9.26 -2.84 1.39
C LEU A 73 10.14 -1.79 0.71
N ARG A 74 11.19 -2.21 -0.01
CA ARG A 74 12.06 -1.27 -0.73
C ARG A 74 11.32 -0.47 -1.79
N ASN A 75 10.34 -1.07 -2.45
CA ASN A 75 9.63 -0.45 -3.56
C ASN A 75 8.37 0.32 -3.12
N ASN A 76 7.79 -0.03 -1.96
CA ASN A 76 6.53 0.54 -1.50
C ASN A 76 6.72 1.61 -0.41
N ALA A 77 5.74 2.50 -0.26
CA ALA A 77 5.71 3.54 0.78
C ALA A 77 5.71 2.93 2.20
N ALA A 78 5.17 1.72 2.36
CA ALA A 78 5.22 0.97 3.61
C ALA A 78 6.66 0.67 4.11
N GLY A 79 7.66 0.70 3.23
CA GLY A 79 9.06 0.61 3.62
C GLY A 79 9.79 1.96 3.66
N ALA A 80 9.08 3.09 3.72
CA ALA A 80 9.68 4.40 4.00
C ALA A 80 10.60 4.38 5.24
N PRO A 81 10.28 3.67 6.35
CA PRO A 81 11.21 3.51 7.46
C PRO A 81 12.51 2.78 7.06
N MET A 82 12.45 1.78 6.18
CA MET A 82 13.65 1.10 5.66
C MET A 82 14.50 2.02 4.77
N LYS A 83 13.85 2.88 3.96
CA LYS A 83 14.56 3.87 3.14
C LYS A 83 15.29 4.91 3.99
N ASN A 84 14.74 5.19 5.17
CA ASN A 84 15.22 6.21 6.08
C ASN A 84 16.08 5.64 7.24
N LEU A 85 16.61 4.42 7.11
CA LEU A 85 17.44 3.75 8.13
C LEU A 85 16.78 3.67 9.52
N GLY A 86 15.47 3.49 9.56
CA GLY A 86 14.69 3.47 10.80
C GLY A 86 14.15 4.84 11.22
N THR A 87 14.46 5.92 10.50
CA THR A 87 13.89 7.24 10.77
C THR A 87 12.46 7.30 10.21
N PRO A 88 11.42 7.47 11.04
CA PRO A 88 10.06 7.67 10.53
C PRO A 88 10.04 8.87 9.58
N ALA A 89 9.24 8.79 8.53
CA ALA A 89 9.09 9.92 7.61
C ALA A 89 8.59 11.15 8.39
N THR A 90 9.07 12.35 8.03
CA THR A 90 8.55 13.59 8.59
C THR A 90 7.03 13.60 8.37
N PRO A 91 6.21 13.65 9.43
CA PRO A 91 4.77 13.70 9.29
C PRO A 91 4.41 14.92 8.43
N PRO A 92 3.43 14.81 7.54
CA PRO A 92 2.95 15.98 6.80
C PRO A 92 2.43 17.03 7.80
N PRO A 93 2.44 18.33 7.44
CA PRO A 93 2.17 19.42 8.39
C PRO A 93 0.78 19.35 9.07
N ASP A 94 -0.15 18.59 8.49
CA ASP A 94 -1.48 18.24 8.98
C ASP A 94 -1.50 17.02 9.94
N ALA A 95 -0.45 16.20 9.98
CA ALA A 95 -0.36 15.03 10.86
C ALA A 95 0.08 15.36 12.29
N GLN A 96 0.52 16.59 12.57
CA GLN A 96 0.73 17.06 13.94
C GLN A 96 -0.57 17.57 14.55
N GLY A 97 -1.27 16.70 15.28
CA GLY A 97 -2.18 17.14 16.34
C GLY A 97 -3.42 17.92 15.88
N GLN A 98 -3.93 17.72 14.66
CA GLN A 98 -5.33 18.02 14.41
C GLN A 98 -6.18 17.02 15.20
N LEU A 99 -6.49 17.37 16.45
CA LEU A 99 -7.75 16.94 17.04
C LEU A 99 -8.81 17.20 15.96
N PRO A 100 -9.67 16.21 15.62
CA PRO A 100 -10.74 16.46 14.68
C PRO A 100 -11.43 17.73 15.16
N CYS A 101 -11.37 18.80 14.36
CA CYS A 101 -12.11 20.00 14.68
C CYS A 101 -13.53 19.49 14.92
N PRO A 102 -14.07 19.56 16.14
CA PRO A 102 -15.44 19.13 16.34
C PRO A 102 -16.25 19.95 15.35
N GLU A 103 -17.30 19.36 14.79
CA GLU A 103 -18.27 20.04 13.93
C GLU A 103 -19.03 21.10 14.73
N SER A 104 -18.29 22.08 15.27
CA SER A 104 -18.70 23.09 16.22
C SER A 104 -19.71 24.00 15.56
N ARG A 105 -19.61 24.19 14.23
CA ARG A 105 -20.61 24.94 13.45
C ARG A 105 -21.98 24.28 13.50
N VAL A 106 -22.05 22.95 13.37
CA VAL A 106 -23.33 22.22 13.38
C VAL A 106 -23.92 22.23 14.79
N LEU A 107 -23.10 21.97 15.82
CA LEU A 107 -23.54 22.05 17.22
C LEU A 107 -24.00 23.45 17.62
N LEU A 108 -23.30 24.51 17.20
CA LEU A 108 -23.70 25.90 17.46
C LEU A 108 -25.02 26.26 16.78
N ILE A 109 -25.26 25.75 15.56
CA ILE A 109 -26.55 25.91 14.87
C ILE A 109 -27.66 25.24 15.67
N PHE A 110 -27.50 23.98 16.10
CA PHE A 110 -28.50 23.28 16.90
C PHE A 110 -28.79 23.97 18.24
N ILE A 111 -27.75 24.47 18.92
CA ILE A 111 -27.90 25.24 20.16
C ILE A 111 -28.67 26.54 19.89
N SER A 112 -28.32 27.29 18.84
CA SER A 112 -29.01 28.54 18.50
C SER A 112 -30.49 28.32 18.15
N LEU A 113 -30.80 27.24 17.43
CA LEU A 113 -32.17 26.88 17.07
C LEU A 113 -32.98 26.46 18.30
N SER A 114 -32.39 25.73 19.24
CA SER A 114 -33.09 25.32 20.46
C SER A 114 -33.44 26.51 21.34
N TYR A 115 -32.54 27.48 21.49
CA TYR A 115 -32.83 28.74 22.20
C TYR A 115 -33.89 29.59 21.50
N ALA A 116 -33.89 29.64 20.17
CA ALA A 116 -34.92 30.36 19.41
C ALA A 116 -36.32 29.74 19.60
N VAL A 117 -36.42 28.40 19.55
CA VAL A 117 -37.68 27.68 19.79
C VAL A 117 -38.18 27.88 21.21
N LEU A 118 -37.29 27.78 22.21
CA LEU A 118 -37.63 28.04 23.61
C LEU A 118 -38.14 29.47 23.83
N PHE A 119 -37.49 30.45 23.22
CA PHE A 119 -37.92 31.85 23.28
C PHE A 119 -39.32 32.06 22.69
N TYR A 120 -39.60 31.48 21.52
CA TYR A 120 -40.92 31.53 20.88
C TYR A 120 -42.01 30.85 21.71
N LEU A 121 -41.72 29.71 22.34
CA LEU A 121 -42.66 29.04 23.23
C LEU A 121 -42.96 29.87 24.48
N LEU A 122 -41.94 30.50 25.07
CA LEU A 122 -42.11 31.40 26.22
C LEU A 122 -42.96 32.63 25.87
N LEU A 123 -42.72 33.22 24.70
CA LEU A 123 -43.47 34.37 24.23
C LEU A 123 -44.95 34.03 23.95
N SER A 124 -45.19 32.85 23.36
CA SER A 124 -46.54 32.31 23.11
C SER A 124 -47.30 31.88 24.36
N TYR A 125 -46.60 31.78 25.51
CA TYR A 125 -47.21 31.47 26.80
C TYR A 125 -47.54 32.73 27.62
N LEU A 126 -46.93 33.86 27.26
CA LEU A 126 -47.06 35.15 27.95
C LEU A 126 -48.11 36.06 27.30
N PHE A 127 -48.53 35.76 26.06
CA PHE A 127 -49.57 36.44 25.28
C PHE A 127 -50.71 35.48 24.97
#